data_AF-A0AAT9LAQ0-F1
#
_entry.id   AF-A0AAT9LAQ0-F1
#
_cell.length_a   1.000
_cell.length_b   1.000
_cell.length_c   1.000
_cell.angle_alpha   90.00
_cell.angle_beta   90.00
_cell.angle_gamma   90.00
#
_symmetry.space_group_name_H-M   'P 1'
#
loop_
_entity.id
_entity.type
_entity.pdbx_description
1 polymer ?
#
loop_
_entity_poly.entity_id
_entity_poly.type
_entity_poly.pdbx_seq_one_letter_code
_entity_poly.pdbx_strand_id
1 'polypeptide(L)'
;MPIRLVMTDVDGTLLRSDGTLSCENARELQRIRQKGTQVVLATGRIPEMLKDLLGHALRGRPFKAGLRLLRTIPGGAPAKRRRLP
;
A
#
# COMPACT_ATOMS: atom_id res chain seq x y z
N MET A 1 -4.58 -22.42 0.97
CA MET A 1 -4.81 -21.30 1.91
C MET A 1 -5.06 -20.02 1.13
N PRO A 2 -6.09 -19.21 1.46
CA PRO A 2 -6.34 -17.95 0.77
C PRO A 2 -5.34 -16.85 1.17
N ILE A 3 -4.97 -15.98 0.23
CA ILE A 3 -4.13 -14.80 0.50
C ILE A 3 -4.93 -13.80 1.35
N ARG A 4 -4.43 -13.49 2.55
CA ARG A 4 -5.10 -12.58 3.50
C ARG A 4 -4.52 -11.16 3.51
N LEU A 5 -3.29 -10.99 3.04
CA LEU A 5 -2.56 -9.72 3.03
C LEU A 5 -1.73 -9.58 1.75
N VAL A 6 -1.79 -8.40 1.15
CA VAL A 6 -0.86 -7.92 0.12
C VAL A 6 -0.18 -6.68 0.66
N MET A 7 1.14 -6.67 0.65
CA MET A 7 1.93 -5.52 1.09
C MET A 7 2.79 -5.05 -0.07
N THR A 8 2.76 -3.75 -0.38
CA THR A 8 3.52 -3.16 -1.48
C THR A 8 4.23 -1.91 -1.04
N ASP A 9 5.45 -1.74 -1.52
CA ASP A 9 6.09 -0.43 -1.53
C ASP A 9 5.36 0.52 -2.50
N VAL A 10 5.61 1.83 -2.35
CA VAL A 10 4.94 2.90 -3.08
C VAL A 10 5.81 3.41 -4.22
N ASP A 11 6.98 3.97 -3.92
CA ASP A 11 7.81 4.70 -4.89
C ASP A 11 8.62 3.73 -5.76
N GLY A 12 8.39 3.75 -7.07
CA GLY A 12 9.06 2.83 -7.99
C GLY A 12 8.56 1.39 -7.91
N THR A 13 7.57 1.10 -7.05
CA THR A 13 6.89 -0.19 -6.95
C THR A 13 5.42 -0.08 -7.37
N LEU A 14 4.58 0.53 -6.53
CA LEU A 14 3.15 0.70 -6.85
C LEU A 14 2.93 1.87 -7.81
N LEU A 15 3.64 2.96 -7.59
CA LEU A 15 3.68 4.11 -8.47
C LEU A 15 4.79 3.93 -9.50
N ARG A 16 4.51 4.39 -10.72
CA ARG A 16 5.52 4.50 -11.77
C ARG A 16 6.55 5.57 -11.41
N SER A 17 7.62 5.63 -12.20
CA SER A 17 8.67 6.64 -12.07
C SER A 17 8.15 8.09 -12.18
N ASP A 18 7.02 8.29 -12.86
CA ASP A 18 6.33 9.58 -12.98
C ASP A 18 5.40 9.90 -11.79
N GLY A 19 5.39 9.05 -10.76
CA GLY A 19 4.53 9.21 -9.58
C GLY A 19 3.07 8.84 -9.80
N THR A 20 2.70 8.25 -10.94
CA THR A 20 1.31 7.88 -11.25
C THR A 20 1.01 6.43 -10.93
N LEU A 21 -0.25 6.15 -10.55
CA LEU A 21 -0.77 4.79 -10.42
C LEU A 21 -1.40 4.35 -11.75
N SER A 22 -1.08 3.13 -12.22
CA SER A 22 -1.69 2.58 -13.43
C SER A 22 -3.19 2.25 -13.26
N CYS A 23 -3.98 2.36 -14.34
CA CYS A 23 -5.38 1.95 -14.32
C CYS A 23 -5.54 0.45 -14.02
N GLU A 24 -4.61 -0.36 -14.53
CA GLU A 24 -4.58 -1.80 -14.31
C GLU A 24 -4.33 -2.13 -12.83
N ASN A 25 -3.27 -1.58 -12.22
CA ASN A 25 -2.96 -1.79 -10.81
C ASN A 25 -4.10 -1.28 -9.92
N ALA A 26 -4.71 -0.14 -10.25
CA ALA A 26 -5.87 0.36 -9.52
C ALA A 26 -7.05 -0.64 -9.57
N ARG A 27 -7.34 -1.23 -10.73
CA ARG A 27 -8.41 -2.25 -10.86
C ARG A 27 -8.06 -3.53 -10.09
N GLU A 28 -6.81 -3.98 -10.13
CA GLU A 28 -6.41 -5.19 -9.40
C GLU A 28 -6.44 -4.98 -7.88
N LEU A 29 -5.96 -3.83 -7.38
CA LEU A 29 -6.09 -3.51 -5.97
C LEU A 29 -7.55 -3.48 -5.52
N GLN A 30 -8.47 -3.02 -6.37
CA GLN A 30 -9.90 -3.08 -6.08
C GLN A 30 -10.41 -4.53 -6.03
N ARG A 31 -10.04 -5.37 -6.99
CA ARG A 31 -10.41 -6.80 -7.03
C ARG A 31 -9.90 -7.56 -5.81
N ILE A 32 -8.64 -7.33 -5.41
CA ILE A 32 -8.03 -7.93 -4.23
C ILE A 32 -8.83 -7.57 -2.98
N ARG A 33 -9.20 -6.30 -2.83
CA ARG A 33 -10.01 -5.84 -1.69
C ARG A 33 -11.43 -6.41 -1.69
N GLN A 34 -12.06 -6.52 -2.85
CA GLN A 34 -13.39 -7.14 -2.99
C GLN A 34 -13.38 -8.61 -2.58
N LYS A 35 -12.25 -9.30 -2.68
CA LYS A 35 -12.05 -10.68 -2.19
C LYS A 35 -11.81 -10.75 -0.67
N GLY A 36 -11.82 -9.63 0.05
CA GLY A 36 -11.56 -9.57 1.49
C GLY A 36 -10.08 -9.58 1.87
N THR A 37 -9.17 -9.51 0.90
CA THR A 37 -7.73 -9.44 1.15
C THR A 37 -7.33 -8.02 1.54
N GLN A 38 -6.53 -7.88 2.60
CA GLN A 38 -6.02 -6.59 3.04
C GLN A 38 -4.90 -6.10 2.12
N VAL A 39 -4.87 -4.81 1.82
CA VAL A 39 -3.77 -4.16 1.08
C VAL A 39 -3.11 -3.15 2.01
N VAL A 40 -1.79 -3.27 2.20
CA VAL A 40 -0.98 -2.40 3.07
C VAL A 40 0.13 -1.76 2.25
N LEU A 41 0.34 -0.45 2.45
CA LEU A 41 1.48 0.26 1.90
C LEU A 41 2.65 0.18 2.87
N ALA A 42 3.77 -0.36 2.41
CA ALA A 42 5.03 -0.41 3.12
C ALA A 42 5.99 0.63 2.53
N THR A 43 5.93 1.86 3.02
CA THR A 43 6.75 2.97 2.52
C THR A 43 7.55 3.61 3.64
N GLY A 44 8.73 4.15 3.28
CA GLY A 44 9.52 5.01 4.16
C GLY A 44 9.01 6.44 4.25
N ARG A 45 8.04 6.84 3.42
CA ARG A 45 7.43 8.17 3.52
C ARG A 45 6.65 8.31 4.84
N ILE A 46 6.79 9.47 5.46
CA ILE A 46 5.93 9.84 6.59
C ILE A 46 4.47 9.96 6.13
N PRO A 47 3.48 9.73 7.01
CA PRO A 47 2.07 9.69 6.64
C PRO A 47 1.56 10.91 5.88
N GLU A 48 2.05 12.10 6.21
CA GLU A 48 1.65 13.38 5.59
C GLU A 48 2.10 13.43 4.12
N MET A 49 3.37 13.17 3.85
CA MET A 49 3.92 13.12 2.50
C MET A 49 3.25 12.07 1.62
N LEU A 50 2.85 10.95 2.22
CA LEU A 50 2.15 9.90 1.52
C LEU A 50 0.72 10.30 1.12
N LYS A 51 0.00 11.01 2.00
CA LYS A 51 -1.34 11.53 1.67
C LYS A 51 -1.28 12.48 0.48
N ASP A 52 -0.31 13.39 0.46
CA ASP A 52 -0.15 14.35 -0.63
C ASP A 52 0.21 13.65 -1.94
N LEU A 53 1.16 12.71 -1.89
CA LEU A 53 1.56 11.90 -3.05
C LEU A 53 0.37 11.11 -3.62
N LEU A 54 -0.37 10.39 -2.77
CA LEU A 54 -1.52 9.62 -3.20
C LEU A 54 -2.63 10.54 -3.73
N GLY A 55 -2.84 11.69 -3.11
CA GLY A 55 -3.75 12.72 -3.59
C GLY A 55 -3.40 13.19 -5.01
N HIS A 56 -2.11 13.31 -5.34
CA HIS A 56 -1.64 13.64 -6.69
C HIS A 56 -1.75 12.46 -7.66
N ALA A 57 -1.29 11.27 -7.23
CA ALA A 57 -1.29 10.05 -8.04
C ALA A 57 -2.70 9.60 -8.47
N LEU A 58 -3.73 9.98 -7.71
CA LEU A 58 -5.12 9.58 -7.92
C LEU A 58 -5.99 10.65 -8.63
N ARG A 59 -5.48 11.87 -8.92
CA ARG A 59 -6.29 12.91 -9.59
C ARG A 59 -6.77 12.41 -10.97
N GLY A 60 -8.09 12.47 -11.18
CA GLY A 60 -8.74 12.09 -12.45
C GLY A 60 -9.04 10.59 -12.61
N ARG A 61 -8.71 9.73 -11.64
CA ARG A 61 -9.02 8.30 -11.70
C ARG A 61 -10.08 7.97 -10.65
N PRO A 62 -11.21 7.33 -11.01
CA PRO A 62 -12.20 6.89 -10.04
C PRO A 62 -11.66 5.68 -9.26
N PHE A 63 -10.66 5.90 -8.41
CA PHE A 63 -10.26 4.95 -7.38
C PHE A 63 -11.08 5.31 -6.14
N LYS A 64 -12.29 4.74 -6.03
CA LYS A 64 -13.06 4.75 -4.77
C LYS A 64 -12.33 3.86 -3.75
N ALA A 65 -11.19 4.32 -3.26
CA ALA A 65 -10.46 3.61 -2.25
C ALA A 65 -10.31 4.51 -1.04
N GLY A 66 -11.08 4.21 -0.01
CA GLY A 66 -10.53 4.21 1.33
C GLY A 66 -9.37 3.24 1.35
N LEU A 67 -8.21 3.67 0.86
CA LEU A 67 -6.94 3.07 1.21
C LEU A 67 -6.83 3.35 2.71
N ARG A 68 -7.25 2.38 3.53
CA ARG A 68 -7.07 2.52 4.97
C ARG A 68 -5.56 2.46 5.15
N LEU A 69 -4.95 3.62 5.36
CA LEU A 69 -3.56 3.75 5.78
C LEU A 69 -3.47 3.09 7.16
N LEU A 70 -3.38 1.76 7.18
CA LEU A 70 -3.16 1.01 8.39
C LEU A 70 -1.68 1.09 8.65
N ARG A 71 -1.35 1.97 9.60
CA ARG A 71 -0.07 2.10 10.32
C ARG A 71 1.15 2.00 9.41
N THR A 72 1.83 3.12 9.21
CA THR A 72 3.30 3.09 9.14
C THR A 72 3.77 2.24 10.32
N ILE A 73 4.37 1.08 10.03
CA ILE A 73 5.21 0.39 11.00
C ILE A 73 6.51 1.20 10.94
N PRO A 74 6.79 2.11 11.90
CA PRO A 74 8.10 2.75 11.94
C PRO A 74 9.14 1.63 11.91
N GLY A 75 10.17 1.80 11.06
CA GLY A 75 11.19 0.81 10.75
C GLY A 75 11.42 -0.10 11.94
N GLY A 76 11.04 -1.37 11.77
CA GLY A 76 10.92 -2.30 12.89
C GLY A 76 12.20 -2.28 13.71
N ALA A 77 12.08 -2.03 15.02
CA ALA A 77 13.08 -2.52 15.95
C ALA A 77 13.34 -4.00 15.59
N PRO A 78 14.59 -4.47 15.56
CA PRO A 78 14.92 -5.81 15.11
C PRO A 78 14.01 -6.80 15.81
N ALA A 79 13.24 -7.57 15.03
CA ALA A 79 12.32 -8.55 15.57
C ALA A 79 13.09 -9.40 16.57
N LYS A 80 12.77 -9.29 17.87
CA LYS A 80 13.37 -10.14 18.89
C LYS A 80 13.15 -11.57 18.43
N ARG A 81 14.23 -12.26 18.05
CA ARG A 81 14.23 -13.69 17.72
C ARG A 81 13.64 -14.41 18.92
N ARG A 82 12.36 -14.76 18.84
CA ARG A 82 11.77 -15.71 19.76
C ARG A 82 12.34 -17.06 19.34
N ARG A 83 13.39 -17.53 20.03
CA ARG A 83 13.77 -18.94 19.96
C ARG A 83 12.54 -19.71 20.44
N LEU A 84 11.94 -20.47 19.52
CA LEU A 84 11.02 -21.52 19.88
C LEU A 84 11.83 -22.61 20.63
N PRO A 85 11.21 -23.29 21.61
CA PRO A 85 11.87 -24.34 22.38
C PRO A 85 12.40 -25.46 21.48
#